data_AF-A0A961XZQ0-F1
#
_entry.id   AF-A0A961XZQ0-F1
#
_cell.length_a   1.000
_cell.length_b   1.000
_cell.length_c   1.000
_cell.angle_alpha   90.00
_cell.angle_beta   90.00
_cell.angle_gamma   90.00
#
_symmetry.space_group_name_H-M   'P 1'
#
loop_
_entity.id
_entity.type
_entity.pdbx_description
1 polymer ?
#
loop_
_entity_poly.entity_id
_entity_poly.type
_entity_poly.pdbx_seq_one_letter_code
_entity_poly.pdbx_strand_id
1 'polypeptide(L)'
;CGKPVISAIDGIAAGAGAIIAMASDLRIATPDAKTAFLFNRVGLAGCDMGACAMLPRIIGQGRAAELLYTGRALTAEEGERWGFYNRLVPAAELEQTALDLAARIVSGPTFANGITKTQLNQEWSMGLEQAIEAEAQAQAICMQTKDFERAYRAFVAKEKPVFEGD
;
A
#
# COMPACT_ATOMS: atom_id res chain seq x y z
N CYS A 1 2.39 1.41 -12.33
CA CYS A 1 3.15 2.49 -11.65
C CYS A 1 4.21 1.84 -10.77
N GLY A 2 5.50 2.15 -10.96
CA GLY A 2 6.60 1.57 -10.16
C GLY A 2 6.91 2.34 -8.87
N LYS A 3 6.24 3.46 -8.60
CA LYS A 3 6.47 4.28 -7.40
C LYS A 3 5.46 3.92 -6.31
N PRO A 4 5.86 3.91 -5.02
CA PRO A 4 4.92 3.82 -3.91
C PRO A 4 3.86 4.94 -3.96
N VAL A 5 2.63 4.60 -3.61
CA VAL A 5 1.44 5.46 -3.64
C VAL A 5 0.82 5.45 -2.26
N ILE A 6 0.57 6.64 -1.72
CA ILE A 6 -0.09 6.85 -0.42
C ILE A 6 -1.42 7.54 -0.69
N SER A 7 -2.51 6.98 -0.17
CA SER A 7 -3.81 7.67 -0.12
C SER A 7 -3.96 8.37 1.22
N ALA A 8 -4.27 9.66 1.19
CA ALA A 8 -4.69 10.45 2.34
C ALA A 8 -6.21 10.68 2.22
N ILE A 9 -6.99 10.08 3.10
CA ILE A 9 -8.45 9.94 2.95
C ILE A 9 -9.16 10.72 4.03
N ASP A 10 -9.84 11.80 3.62
CA ASP A 10 -10.76 12.54 4.47
C ASP A 10 -12.20 12.32 4.00
N GLY A 11 -13.06 11.89 4.92
CA GLY A 11 -14.47 11.61 4.63
C GLY A 11 -14.71 10.32 3.84
N ILE A 12 -15.62 10.37 2.85
CA ILE A 12 -16.21 9.16 2.26
C ILE A 12 -15.45 8.73 0.99
N ALA A 13 -14.90 7.51 1.03
CA ALA A 13 -14.36 6.80 -0.13
C ALA A 13 -15.32 5.68 -0.56
N ALA A 14 -16.17 5.92 -1.55
CA ALA A 14 -17.19 4.97 -1.98
C ALA A 14 -17.10 4.62 -3.47
N GLY A 15 -17.49 3.39 -3.82
CA GLY A 15 -17.45 2.90 -5.20
C GLY A 15 -16.03 2.98 -5.76
N ALA A 16 -15.84 3.66 -6.89
CA ALA A 16 -14.52 3.87 -7.47
C ALA A 16 -13.52 4.56 -6.51
N GLY A 17 -14.00 5.42 -5.60
CA GLY A 17 -13.13 6.02 -4.57
C GLY A 17 -12.56 4.99 -3.59
N ALA A 18 -13.37 3.99 -3.21
CA ALA A 18 -12.90 2.87 -2.38
C ALA A 18 -11.86 2.02 -3.12
N ILE A 19 -12.05 1.82 -4.43
CA ILE A 19 -11.10 1.10 -5.29
C ILE A 19 -9.78 1.84 -5.37
N ILE A 20 -9.80 3.16 -5.62
CA ILE A 20 -8.57 3.97 -5.71
C ILE A 20 -7.81 3.94 -4.38
N ALA A 21 -8.50 4.09 -3.26
CA ALA A 21 -7.91 3.97 -1.94
C ALA A 21 -7.24 2.60 -1.75
N MET A 22 -7.96 1.52 -2.02
CA MET A 22 -7.46 0.15 -1.90
C MET A 22 -6.29 -0.16 -2.85
N ALA A 23 -6.24 0.48 -4.02
CA ALA A 23 -5.18 0.32 -5.00
C ALA A 23 -3.86 1.03 -4.66
N SER A 24 -3.88 1.94 -3.69
CA SER A 24 -2.64 2.52 -3.14
C SER A 24 -1.89 1.51 -2.27
N ASP A 25 -0.59 1.72 -2.06
CA ASP A 25 0.21 0.83 -1.23
C ASP A 25 -0.07 1.09 0.26
N LEU A 26 -0.27 2.35 0.62
CA LEU A 26 -0.50 2.81 2.00
C LEU A 26 -1.70 3.74 2.08
N ARG A 27 -2.50 3.64 3.16
CA ARG A 27 -3.71 4.43 3.37
C ARG A 27 -3.67 5.09 4.75
N ILE A 28 -3.76 6.41 4.79
CA ILE A 28 -3.92 7.22 6.00
C ILE A 28 -5.30 7.86 5.94
N ALA A 29 -6.03 7.89 7.06
CA ALA A 29 -7.38 8.44 7.06
C ALA A 29 -7.68 9.29 8.30
N THR A 30 -8.75 10.09 8.20
CA THR A 30 -9.33 10.78 9.36
C THR A 30 -10.25 9.85 10.15
N PRO A 31 -10.53 10.13 11.45
CA PRO A 31 -11.51 9.37 12.23
C PRO A 31 -12.92 9.38 11.62
N ASP A 32 -13.26 10.40 10.84
CA ASP A 32 -14.56 10.53 10.17
C ASP A 32 -14.63 9.76 8.83
N ALA A 33 -13.53 9.15 8.41
CA ALA A 33 -13.48 8.46 7.13
C ALA A 33 -14.38 7.23 7.08
N LYS A 34 -14.98 6.98 5.91
CA LYS A 34 -15.80 5.80 5.65
C LYS A 34 -15.48 5.23 4.28
N THR A 35 -15.26 3.92 4.20
CA THR A 35 -15.08 3.21 2.93
C THR A 35 -16.29 2.35 2.61
N ALA A 36 -16.80 2.38 1.38
CA ALA A 36 -17.95 1.53 0.99
C ALA A 36 -17.88 1.01 -0.45
N PHE A 37 -18.17 -0.29 -0.62
CA PHE A 37 -18.27 -0.95 -1.92
C PHE A 37 -19.75 -1.08 -2.31
N LEU A 38 -20.27 -0.11 -3.06
CA LEU A 38 -21.71 0.10 -3.21
C LEU A 38 -22.36 -0.68 -4.37
N PHE A 39 -21.60 -1.44 -5.15
CA PHE A 39 -22.09 -2.08 -6.39
C PHE A 39 -23.27 -3.03 -6.14
N ASN A 40 -23.27 -3.77 -5.03
CA ASN A 40 -24.37 -4.67 -4.67
C ASN A 40 -25.69 -3.92 -4.38
N ARG A 41 -25.63 -2.66 -3.91
CA ARG A 41 -26.82 -1.86 -3.58
C ARG A 41 -27.58 -1.40 -4.82
N VAL A 42 -26.97 -1.50 -5.99
CA VAL A 42 -27.57 -1.17 -7.28
C VAL A 42 -27.82 -2.41 -8.14
N GLY A 43 -27.82 -3.60 -7.53
CA GLY A 43 -28.11 -4.87 -8.23
C GLY A 43 -26.95 -5.41 -9.07
N LEU A 44 -25.73 -4.89 -8.89
CA LEU A 44 -24.53 -5.41 -9.54
C LEU A 44 -23.81 -6.40 -8.63
N ALA A 45 -22.83 -7.13 -9.18
CA ALA A 45 -21.90 -7.88 -8.35
C ALA A 45 -21.21 -6.92 -7.36
N GLY A 46 -21.00 -7.34 -6.11
CA GLY A 46 -20.39 -6.50 -5.07
C GLY A 46 -18.95 -6.05 -5.38
N CYS A 47 -18.35 -6.61 -6.43
CA CYS A 47 -16.98 -6.37 -6.84
C CYS A 47 -16.90 -5.76 -8.25
N ASP A 48 -15.95 -4.84 -8.41
CA ASP A 48 -15.49 -4.28 -9.68
C ASP A 48 -14.02 -3.86 -9.50
N MET A 49 -13.31 -3.60 -10.61
CA MET A 49 -11.97 -2.99 -10.61
C MET A 49 -10.95 -3.68 -9.69
N GLY A 50 -11.04 -5.01 -9.56
CA GLY A 50 -10.11 -5.80 -8.74
C GLY A 50 -10.49 -5.99 -7.27
N ALA A 51 -11.69 -5.57 -6.84
CA ALA A 51 -12.13 -5.69 -5.43
C ALA A 51 -12.00 -7.11 -4.86
N CYS A 52 -12.43 -8.16 -5.58
CA CYS A 52 -12.30 -9.54 -5.12
C CYS A 52 -10.84 -10.04 -5.08
N ALA A 53 -9.93 -9.41 -5.81
CA ALA A 53 -8.53 -9.77 -5.76
C ALA A 53 -7.84 -9.05 -4.59
N MET A 54 -8.02 -7.75 -4.47
CA MET A 54 -7.21 -6.93 -3.57
C MET A 54 -7.77 -6.88 -2.14
N LEU A 55 -9.09 -6.73 -1.98
CA LEU A 55 -9.68 -6.51 -0.66
C LEU A 55 -9.42 -7.68 0.30
N PRO A 56 -9.61 -8.95 -0.10
CA PRO A 56 -9.28 -10.09 0.78
C PRO A 56 -7.82 -10.15 1.19
N ARG A 57 -6.89 -9.68 0.36
CA ARG A 57 -5.46 -9.65 0.66
C ARG A 57 -5.11 -8.56 1.68
N ILE A 58 -5.93 -7.51 1.76
CA ILE A 58 -5.74 -6.40 2.70
C ILE A 58 -6.39 -6.68 4.04
N ILE A 59 -7.65 -7.12 4.04
CA ILE A 59 -8.45 -7.27 5.28
C ILE A 59 -8.84 -8.71 5.62
N GLY A 60 -8.51 -9.69 4.78
CA GLY A 60 -8.92 -11.09 4.94
C GLY A 60 -10.25 -11.42 4.24
N GLN A 61 -10.40 -12.68 3.83
CA GLN A 61 -11.51 -13.16 2.98
C GLN A 61 -12.90 -12.93 3.60
N GLY A 62 -13.10 -13.26 4.88
CA GLY A 62 -14.41 -13.15 5.53
C GLY A 62 -14.91 -11.71 5.64
N ARG A 63 -14.03 -10.80 6.06
CA ARG A 63 -14.32 -9.36 6.17
C ARG A 63 -14.57 -8.72 4.80
N ALA A 64 -13.79 -9.11 3.79
CA ALA A 64 -14.01 -8.67 2.42
C ALA A 64 -15.38 -9.14 1.88
N ALA A 65 -15.72 -10.41 2.08
CA ALA A 65 -17.02 -10.94 1.66
C ALA A 65 -18.18 -10.21 2.34
N GLU A 66 -18.08 -9.92 3.65
CA GLU A 66 -19.09 -9.14 4.37
C GLU A 66 -19.32 -7.76 3.72
N LEU A 67 -18.25 -6.99 3.47
CA LEU A 67 -18.36 -5.67 2.87
C LEU A 67 -18.93 -5.73 1.44
N LEU A 68 -18.50 -6.70 0.62
CA LEU A 68 -18.91 -6.82 -0.78
C LEU A 68 -20.36 -7.35 -0.91
N TYR A 69 -20.82 -8.23 -0.02
CA TYR A 69 -22.19 -8.76 -0.05
C TYR A 69 -23.22 -7.82 0.58
N THR A 70 -22.85 -7.06 1.61
CA THR A 70 -23.77 -6.14 2.30
C THR A 70 -23.69 -4.72 1.78
N GLY A 71 -22.56 -4.32 1.20
CA GLY A 71 -22.30 -2.95 0.77
C GLY A 71 -22.30 -1.96 1.93
N ARG A 72 -22.20 -2.42 3.19
CA ARG A 72 -22.13 -1.53 4.35
C ARG A 72 -20.84 -0.70 4.32
N ALA A 73 -20.87 0.42 5.03
CA ALA A 73 -19.67 1.21 5.22
C ALA A 73 -18.74 0.54 6.24
N LEU A 74 -17.45 0.53 5.93
CA LEU A 74 -16.32 0.29 6.82
C LEU A 74 -15.96 1.63 7.48
N THR A 75 -16.02 1.71 8.81
CA THR A 75 -15.62 2.93 9.54
C THR A 75 -14.10 3.06 9.60
N ALA A 76 -13.59 4.26 9.86
CA ALA A 76 -12.16 4.51 10.03
C ALA A 76 -11.53 3.59 11.09
N GLU A 77 -12.12 3.55 12.30
CA GLU A 77 -11.62 2.71 13.40
C GLU A 77 -11.66 1.22 13.07
N GLU A 78 -12.75 0.73 12.46
CA GLU A 78 -12.83 -0.66 12.03
C GLU A 78 -11.78 -0.97 10.96
N GLY A 79 -11.62 -0.06 9.99
CA GLY A 79 -10.65 -0.17 8.91
C GLY A 79 -9.21 -0.17 9.39
N GLU A 80 -8.86 0.62 10.41
CA GLU A 80 -7.53 0.60 11.02
C GLU A 80 -7.28 -0.75 11.72
N ARG A 81 -8.21 -1.21 12.56
CA ARG A 81 -8.10 -2.52 13.23
C ARG A 81 -8.03 -3.69 12.25
N TRP A 82 -8.65 -3.56 11.08
CA TRP A 82 -8.66 -4.61 10.05
C TRP A 82 -7.45 -4.55 9.11
N GLY A 83 -6.61 -3.52 9.20
CA GLY A 83 -5.46 -3.31 8.32
C GLY A 83 -5.81 -2.66 6.97
N PHE A 84 -7.04 -2.17 6.79
CA PHE A 84 -7.39 -1.34 5.64
C PHE A 84 -6.69 0.01 5.74
N TYR A 85 -6.76 0.70 6.88
CA TYR A 85 -6.00 1.94 7.10
C TYR A 85 -4.72 1.63 7.87
N ASN A 86 -3.58 2.18 7.43
CA ASN A 86 -2.31 2.02 8.14
C ASN A 86 -2.24 2.85 9.42
N ARG A 87 -3.00 3.96 9.50
CA ARG A 87 -3.18 4.79 10.69
C ARG A 87 -4.32 5.77 10.49
N LEU A 88 -4.84 6.28 11.61
CA LEU A 88 -5.78 7.39 11.66
C LEU A 88 -5.10 8.62 12.26
N VAL A 89 -5.37 9.81 11.70
CA VAL A 89 -4.84 11.09 12.18
C VAL A 89 -5.91 12.19 12.11
N PRO A 90 -5.84 13.25 12.93
CA PRO A 90 -6.74 14.39 12.80
C PRO A 90 -6.72 14.98 11.38
N ALA A 91 -7.86 15.52 10.91
CA ALA A 91 -7.98 16.08 9.56
C ALA A 91 -6.93 17.17 9.28
N ALA A 92 -6.62 18.01 10.26
CA ALA A 92 -5.61 19.06 10.16
C ALA A 92 -4.17 18.52 9.96
N GLU A 93 -3.91 17.25 10.30
CA GLU A 93 -2.59 16.61 10.20
C GLU A 93 -2.49 15.66 9.00
N LEU A 94 -3.60 15.38 8.33
CA LEU A 94 -3.70 14.32 7.32
C LEU A 94 -2.72 14.51 6.17
N GLU A 95 -2.73 15.70 5.55
CA GLU A 95 -1.87 16.01 4.42
C GLU A 95 -0.40 15.97 4.80
N GLN A 96 -0.04 16.63 5.91
CA GLN A 96 1.34 16.66 6.39
C GLN A 96 1.85 15.25 6.71
N THR A 97 1.03 14.42 7.37
CA THR A 97 1.40 13.03 7.69
C THR A 97 1.68 12.21 6.43
N ALA A 98 0.87 12.38 5.38
CA ALA A 98 1.06 11.70 4.11
C ALA A 98 2.34 12.19 3.40
N LEU A 99 2.61 13.50 3.41
CA LEU A 99 3.82 14.10 2.84
C LEU A 99 5.07 13.67 3.59
N ASP A 100 5.05 13.63 4.92
CA ASP A 100 6.17 13.18 5.74
C ASP A 100 6.50 11.70 5.49
N LEU A 101 5.46 10.86 5.32
CA LEU A 101 5.64 9.46 4.96
C LEU A 101 6.23 9.34 3.54
N ALA A 102 5.73 10.13 2.58
CA ALA A 102 6.28 10.18 1.23
C ALA A 102 7.76 10.62 1.23
N ALA A 103 8.09 11.68 1.98
CA ALA A 103 9.44 12.20 2.13
C ALA A 103 10.38 11.13 2.72
N ARG A 104 9.91 10.39 3.72
CA ARG A 104 10.66 9.26 4.29
C ARG A 104 10.94 8.18 3.25
N ILE A 105 9.96 7.79 2.45
CA ILE A 105 10.12 6.78 1.38
C ILE A 105 11.09 7.28 0.30
N VAL A 106 10.97 8.53 -0.11
CA VAL A 106 11.83 9.14 -1.16
C VAL A 106 13.27 9.36 -0.66
N SER A 107 13.47 9.57 0.65
CA SER A 107 14.81 9.63 1.24
C SER A 107 15.53 8.27 1.33
N GLY A 108 14.80 7.18 1.06
CA GLY A 108 15.34 5.82 1.00
C GLY A 108 15.82 5.44 -0.41
N PRO A 109 16.22 4.16 -0.61
CA PRO A 109 16.65 3.66 -1.92
C PRO A 109 15.46 3.53 -2.87
N THR A 110 15.17 4.58 -3.64
CA THR A 110 13.93 4.68 -4.43
C THR A 110 13.81 3.61 -5.52
N PHE A 111 14.93 3.20 -6.12
CA PHE A 111 14.97 2.07 -7.05
C PHE A 111 14.56 0.77 -6.35
N ALA A 112 15.19 0.45 -5.22
CA ALA A 112 14.89 -0.75 -4.45
C ALA A 112 13.43 -0.76 -3.96
N ASN A 113 12.90 0.38 -3.49
CA ASN A 113 11.49 0.50 -3.12
C ASN A 113 10.54 0.21 -4.29
N GLY A 114 10.90 0.61 -5.52
CA GLY A 114 10.14 0.28 -6.73
C GLY A 114 10.19 -1.20 -7.09
N ILE A 115 11.35 -1.84 -6.89
CA ILE A 115 11.50 -3.30 -7.02
C ILE A 115 10.65 -4.02 -5.96
N THR A 116 10.70 -3.61 -4.69
CA THR A 116 9.86 -4.17 -3.62
C THR A 116 8.38 -4.06 -3.94
N LYS A 117 7.92 -2.90 -4.41
CA LYS A 117 6.53 -2.73 -4.85
C LYS A 117 6.18 -3.69 -6.00
N THR A 118 7.09 -3.90 -6.93
CA THR A 118 6.87 -4.84 -8.05
C THR A 118 6.70 -6.27 -7.52
N GLN A 119 7.57 -6.70 -6.60
CA GLN A 119 7.50 -8.03 -6.00
C GLN A 119 6.20 -8.24 -5.22
N LEU A 120 5.83 -7.31 -4.33
CA LEU A 120 4.57 -7.38 -3.56
C LEU A 120 3.33 -7.58 -4.45
N ASN A 121 3.31 -6.99 -5.65
CA ASN A 121 2.20 -7.14 -6.59
C ASN A 121 2.25 -8.46 -7.38
N GLN A 122 3.45 -8.94 -7.73
CA GLN A 122 3.64 -10.15 -8.53
C GLN A 122 3.47 -11.43 -7.70
N GLU A 123 3.98 -11.43 -6.47
CA GLU A 123 3.98 -12.58 -5.57
C GLU A 123 2.59 -13.13 -5.28
N TRP A 124 1.55 -12.30 -5.41
CA TRP A 124 0.15 -12.74 -5.30
C TRP A 124 -0.27 -13.84 -6.28
N SER A 125 0.51 -14.03 -7.34
CA SER A 125 0.29 -15.05 -8.38
C SER A 125 1.43 -16.10 -8.41
N MET A 126 2.33 -16.07 -7.43
CA MET A 126 3.48 -16.97 -7.32
C MET A 126 3.28 -17.99 -6.19
N GLY A 127 3.82 -19.19 -6.38
CA GLY A 127 4.08 -20.09 -5.26
C GLY A 127 5.27 -19.58 -4.43
N LEU A 128 5.39 -20.05 -3.19
CA LEU A 128 6.46 -19.61 -2.28
C LEU A 128 7.87 -19.78 -2.87
N GLU A 129 8.15 -20.91 -3.52
CA GLU A 129 9.47 -21.16 -4.15
C GLU A 129 9.76 -20.16 -5.28
N GLN A 130 8.74 -19.81 -6.08
CA GLN A 130 8.88 -18.83 -7.15
C GLN A 130 9.09 -17.42 -6.60
N ALA A 131 8.40 -17.07 -5.52
CA ALA A 131 8.58 -15.79 -4.83
C ALA A 131 10.01 -15.65 -4.30
N ILE A 132 10.53 -16.68 -3.62
CA ILE A 132 11.91 -16.68 -3.08
C ILE A 132 12.94 -16.49 -4.20
N GLU A 133 12.79 -17.19 -5.32
CA GLU A 133 13.69 -17.03 -6.47
C GLU A 133 13.58 -15.63 -7.09
N ALA A 134 12.36 -15.10 -7.25
CA ALA A 134 12.15 -13.75 -7.76
C ALA A 134 12.76 -12.68 -6.85
N GLU A 135 12.62 -12.83 -5.54
CA GLU A 135 13.25 -11.96 -4.53
C GLU A 135 14.78 -12.04 -4.59
N ALA A 136 15.35 -13.24 -4.74
CA ALA A 136 16.80 -13.41 -4.88
C ALA A 136 17.36 -12.67 -6.10
N GLN A 137 16.66 -12.74 -7.24
CA GLN A 137 17.02 -11.99 -8.45
C GLN A 137 16.87 -10.48 -8.23
N ALA A 138 15.82 -10.02 -7.55
CA ALA A 138 15.64 -8.62 -7.20
C ALA A 138 16.78 -8.08 -6.31
N GLN A 139 17.23 -8.86 -5.33
CA GLN A 139 18.38 -8.49 -4.51
C GLN A 139 19.66 -8.39 -5.34
N ALA A 140 19.92 -9.37 -6.22
CA ALA A 140 21.08 -9.33 -7.10
C ALA A 140 21.09 -8.10 -8.01
N ILE A 141 19.93 -7.68 -8.53
CA ILE A 141 19.77 -6.44 -9.29
C ILE A 141 20.05 -5.22 -8.41
N CYS A 142 19.50 -5.16 -7.19
CA CYS A 142 19.72 -4.02 -6.29
C CYS A 142 21.18 -3.88 -5.86
N MET A 143 21.91 -5.00 -5.70
CA MET A 143 23.36 -4.99 -5.38
C MET A 143 24.23 -4.41 -6.51
N GLN A 144 23.69 -4.27 -7.73
CA GLN A 144 24.38 -3.63 -8.86
C GLN A 144 24.20 -2.11 -8.90
N THR A 145 23.34 -1.54 -8.04
CA THR A 145 23.09 -0.10 -7.97
C THR A 145 24.17 0.63 -7.18
N LYS A 146 24.36 1.93 -7.46
CA LYS A 146 25.26 2.76 -6.66
C LYS A 146 24.72 2.98 -5.25
N ASP A 147 23.40 2.93 -5.06
CA ASP A 147 22.78 3.02 -3.73
C ASP A 147 23.26 1.90 -2.79
N PHE A 148 23.51 0.68 -3.29
CA PHE A 148 24.12 -0.38 -2.48
C PHE A 148 25.55 -0.04 -2.07
N GLU A 149 26.35 0.50 -3.00
CA GLU A 149 27.71 0.96 -2.71
C GLU A 149 27.72 2.12 -1.68
N ARG A 150 26.83 3.11 -1.84
CA ARG A 150 26.67 4.23 -0.89
C ARG A 150 26.30 3.72 0.49
N ALA A 151 25.36 2.76 0.58
CA ALA A 151 24.99 2.12 1.84
C ALA A 151 26.17 1.41 2.49
N TYR A 152 26.93 0.61 1.72
CA TYR A 152 28.09 -0.11 2.23
C TYR A 152 29.17 0.84 2.78
N ARG A 153 29.52 1.88 2.01
CA ARG A 153 30.52 2.88 2.42
C ARG A 153 30.08 3.64 3.66
N ALA A 154 28.83 4.11 3.71
CA ALA A 154 28.28 4.80 4.86
C ALA A 154 28.25 3.90 6.11
N PHE A 155 27.91 2.62 5.95
CA PHE A 155 27.93 1.65 7.05
C PHE A 155 29.34 1.48 7.63
N VAL A 156 30.35 1.29 6.79
CA VAL A 156 31.76 1.19 7.21
C VAL A 156 32.22 2.48 7.91
N ALA A 157 31.80 3.65 7.41
CA ALA A 157 32.10 4.95 7.99
C ALA A 157 31.28 5.31 9.23
N LYS A 158 30.27 4.51 9.60
CA LYS A 158 29.26 4.82 10.64
C LYS A 158 28.49 6.12 10.37
N GLU A 159 28.22 6.40 9.11
CA GLU A 159 27.49 7.56 8.65
C GLU A 159 26.10 7.16 8.12
N LYS A 160 25.23 8.15 7.88
CA LYS A 160 23.93 7.93 7.26
C LYS A 160 24.09 7.92 5.73
N PRO A 161 23.63 6.88 5.00
CA PRO A 161 23.68 6.88 3.56
C PRO A 161 22.75 7.94 2.97
N VAL A 162 23.15 8.48 1.83
CA VAL A 162 22.32 9.32 0.96
C VAL A 162 22.02 8.52 -0.28
N PHE A 163 20.74 8.27 -0.55
CA PHE A 163 20.29 7.48 -1.69
C PHE A 163 19.84 8.38 -2.84
N GLU A 164 20.15 7.96 -4.06
CA GLU A 164 19.85 8.72 -5.29
C GLU A 164 18.95 7.93 -6.26
N GLY A 165 18.75 6.62 -6.03
CA GLY A 165 17.92 5.76 -6.87
C GLY A 165 18.60 5.27 -8.15
N ASP A 166 19.94 5.23 -8.17
CA ASP A 166 20.78 4.79 -9.29
C ASP A 166 21.84 3.75 -8.87
#